data_AF-A0A8J6BDV6-F1
#
_entry.id   AF-A0A8J6BDV6-F1
#
_cell.length_a   1.000
_cell.length_b   1.000
_cell.length_c   1.000
_cell.angle_alpha   90.00
_cell.angle_beta   90.00
_cell.angle_gamma   90.00
#
_symmetry.space_group_name_H-M   'P 1'
#
loop_
_entity.id
_entity.type
_entity.pdbx_description
1 polymer ?
#
loop_
_entity_poly.entity_id
_entity_poly.type
_entity_poly.pdbx_seq_one_letter_code
_entity_poly.pdbx_strand_id
1 'polypeptide(L)'
;FVKFANIEEDTPSYHRRYDFFVSRFSAMCHSCHSEPEVQTEIRIAGIRGIQGVVRKTVNDELRATIWEPQHMDKIIPSLLFNMQKMEDNER
;
A
#
# COMPACT_ATOMS: atom_id res chain seq x y z
N PHE A 1 18.19 6.72 0.85
CA PHE A 1 17.48 6.15 2.02
C PHE A 1 18.00 6.69 3.35
N VAL A 2 19.27 6.46 3.72
CA VAL A 2 19.85 6.96 4.99
C VAL A 2 19.74 8.48 5.15
N LYS A 3 19.98 9.26 4.09
CA LYS A 3 19.79 10.73 4.11
C LYS A 3 18.33 11.19 4.28
N PHE A 4 17.35 10.34 3.99
CA PHE A 4 15.92 10.63 4.21
C PHE A 4 15.49 10.34 5.65
N ALA A 5 16.28 9.54 6.40
CA ALA A 5 15.98 9.14 7.77
C ALA A 5 16.36 10.22 8.80
N ASN A 6 17.17 11.21 8.42
CA ASN A 6 17.73 12.23 9.32
C ASN A 6 17.09 13.63 9.17
N ILE A 7 15.93 13.75 8.51
CA ILE A 7 15.26 15.05 8.34
C ILE A 7 14.19 15.19 9.43
N GLU A 8 14.30 16.24 10.25
CA GLU A 8 13.41 16.55 11.37
C GLU A 8 11.92 16.57 10.97
N GLU A 9 11.11 16.04 11.89
CA GLU A 9 9.82 15.38 11.67
C GLU A 9 8.60 16.30 11.51
N ASP A 10 8.75 17.62 11.67
CA ASP A 10 7.59 18.53 11.76
C ASP A 10 7.28 19.27 10.44
N THR A 11 7.35 18.54 9.32
CA THR A 11 7.07 19.12 7.99
C THR A 11 5.81 18.49 7.37
N PRO A 12 4.81 19.29 6.92
CA PRO A 12 3.61 18.82 6.19
C PRO A 12 3.88 17.91 4.98
N SER A 13 5.13 17.88 4.51
CA SER A 13 5.66 17.00 3.47
C SER A 13 5.55 15.50 3.83
N TYR A 14 5.58 15.12 5.11
CA TYR A 14 5.46 13.72 5.53
C TYR A 14 4.10 13.10 5.19
N HIS A 15 3.02 13.88 5.21
CA HIS A 15 1.70 13.44 4.79
C HIS A 15 1.66 13.03 3.30
N ARG A 16 2.37 13.75 2.43
CA ARG A 16 2.48 13.38 1.01
C ARG A 16 3.33 12.14 0.75
N ARG A 17 4.22 11.76 1.68
CA ARG A 17 5.11 10.61 1.48
C ARG A 17 4.34 9.30 1.46
N TYR A 18 3.30 9.13 2.28
CA TYR A 18 2.52 7.89 2.28
C TYR A 18 1.60 7.77 1.07
N ASP A 19 1.04 8.88 0.56
CA ASP A 19 0.19 8.86 -0.65
C ASP A 19 0.92 8.22 -1.86
N PHE A 20 2.20 8.55 -2.05
CA PHE A 20 3.02 7.92 -3.09
C PHE A 20 3.10 6.39 -2.92
N PHE A 21 3.39 5.92 -1.72
CA PHE A 21 3.50 4.49 -1.44
C PHE A 21 2.15 3.78 -1.55
N VAL A 22 1.09 4.34 -0.96
CA VAL A 22 -0.28 3.80 -1.04
C VAL A 22 -0.72 3.70 -2.49
N SER A 23 -0.52 4.76 -3.29
CA SER A 23 -0.88 4.76 -4.71
C SER A 23 -0.09 3.73 -5.51
N ARG A 24 1.23 3.62 -5.28
CA ARG A 24 2.07 2.65 -5.99
C ARG A 24 1.70 1.21 -5.64
N PHE A 25 1.51 0.91 -4.36
CA PHE A 25 1.15 -0.45 -3.94
C PHE A 25 -0.27 -0.84 -4.35
N SER A 26 -1.23 0.11 -4.31
CA SER A 26 -2.59 -0.12 -4.81
C SER A 26 -2.59 -0.43 -6.32
N ALA A 27 -1.77 0.27 -7.12
CA ALA A 27 -1.62 -0.05 -8.53
C ALA A 27 -1.06 -1.46 -8.77
N MET A 28 -0.13 -1.91 -7.92
CA MET A 28 0.39 -3.30 -7.98
C MET A 28 -0.68 -4.33 -7.63
N CYS A 29 -1.55 -4.05 -6.65
CA CYS A 29 -2.69 -4.89 -6.28
C CYS A 29 -3.68 -5.12 -7.44
N HIS A 30 -3.74 -4.22 -8.42
CA HIS A 30 -4.57 -4.33 -9.61
C HIS A 30 -3.77 -4.66 -10.88
N SER A 31 -2.56 -5.22 -10.75
CA SER A 31 -1.75 -5.60 -11.91
C SER A 31 -2.51 -6.52 -12.85
N CYS A 32 -2.46 -6.20 -14.15
CA CYS A 32 -3.02 -6.99 -15.24
C CYS A 32 -1.91 -7.53 -16.16
N HIS A 33 -0.76 -7.90 -15.57
CA HIS A 33 0.35 -8.49 -16.32
C HIS A 33 -0.11 -9.72 -17.11
N SER A 34 0.42 -9.93 -18.32
CA SER A 34 0.02 -11.01 -19.24
C SER A 34 0.27 -12.39 -18.66
N GLU A 35 1.45 -12.57 -18.05
CA GLU A 35 1.85 -13.81 -17.40
C GLU A 35 1.17 -13.94 -16.03
N PRO A 36 0.35 -14.99 -15.77
CA PRO A 36 -0.41 -15.15 -14.53
C PRO A 36 0.44 -15.26 -13.27
N GLU A 37 1.59 -15.94 -13.35
CA GLU A 37 2.51 -16.07 -12.21
C GLU A 37 3.13 -14.72 -11.84
N VAL A 38 3.62 -13.97 -12.84
CA VAL A 38 4.17 -12.63 -12.64
C VAL A 38 3.10 -11.66 -12.13
N GLN A 39 1.88 -11.77 -12.65
CA GLN A 39 0.74 -10.99 -12.17
C GLN A 39 0.50 -11.24 -10.68
N THR A 40 0.49 -12.50 -10.26
CA THR A 40 0.29 -12.92 -8.87
C THR A 40 1.40 -12.37 -7.97
N GLU A 41 2.67 -12.50 -8.38
CA GLU A 41 3.82 -11.97 -7.63
C GLU A 41 3.74 -10.44 -7.46
N ILE A 42 3.38 -9.70 -8.52
CA ILE A 42 3.20 -8.24 -8.44
C ILE A 42 2.08 -7.89 -7.44
N ARG A 43 0.94 -8.59 -7.50
CA ARG A 43 -0.19 -8.36 -6.60
C ARG A 43 0.17 -8.66 -5.14
N ILE A 44 0.84 -9.78 -4.87
CA ILE A 44 1.35 -10.14 -3.54
C ILE A 44 2.32 -9.07 -3.03
N ALA A 45 3.23 -8.58 -3.88
CA ALA A 45 4.14 -7.50 -3.52
C ALA A 45 3.40 -6.20 -3.17
N GLY A 46 2.31 -5.88 -3.89
CA GLY A 46 1.43 -4.76 -3.56
C GLY A 46 0.80 -4.90 -2.17
N ILE A 47 0.22 -6.07 -1.86
CA ILE A 47 -0.41 -6.34 -0.56
C ILE A 47 0.61 -6.23 0.57
N ARG A 48 1.81 -6.82 0.40
CA ARG A 48 2.91 -6.72 1.37
C ARG A 48 3.37 -5.28 1.57
N GLY A 49 3.39 -4.48 0.51
CA GLY A 49 3.68 -3.05 0.56
C GLY A 49 2.66 -2.28 1.41
N ILE A 50 1.36 -2.48 1.16
CA ILE A 50 0.27 -1.90 1.97
C ILE A 50 0.39 -2.33 3.43
N GLN A 51 0.63 -3.62 3.68
CA GLN A 51 0.83 -4.14 5.03
C GLN A 51 1.99 -3.44 5.76
N GLY A 52 3.10 -3.20 5.05
CA GLY A 52 4.25 -2.47 5.59
C GLY A 52 3.91 -1.03 5.98
N VAL A 53 3.14 -0.33 5.13
CA VAL A 53 2.66 1.03 5.43
C VAL A 53 1.79 1.03 6.69
N VAL A 54 0.80 0.14 6.76
CA VAL A 54 -0.12 0.03 7.92
C VAL A 54 0.63 -0.29 9.20
N ARG A 55 1.55 -1.27 9.18
CA ARG A 55 2.35 -1.62 10.37
C ARG A 55 3.21 -0.47 10.85
N LYS A 56 3.79 0.30 9.93
CA LYS A 56 4.64 1.44 10.28
C LYS A 56 3.83 2.57 10.92
N THR A 57 2.63 2.82 10.42
CA THR A 57 1.75 3.88 10.93
C THR A 57 1.08 3.56 12.27
N VAL A 58 1.03 2.28 12.67
CA VAL A 58 0.54 1.87 14.00
C VAL A 58 1.61 2.09 15.09
N ASN A 59 2.89 2.05 14.71
CA ASN A 59 4.02 2.18 15.64
C ASN A 59 4.53 3.62 15.81
N ASP A 60 4.23 4.52 14.86
CA ASP A 60 4.50 5.95 15.00
C ASP A 60 3.34 6.63 15.75
N GLU A 61 3.61 7.30 16.89
CA GLU A 61 2.63 8.12 17.63
C GLU A 61 2.13 9.35 16.84
N LEU A 62 2.63 9.55 15.61
CA LEU A 62 2.12 10.49 14.62
C LEU A 62 0.77 9.99 14.06
N ARG A 63 -0.31 10.36 14.76
CA ARG A 63 -1.72 10.35 14.35
C ARG A 63 -1.93 9.99 12.87
N ALA A 64 -2.26 8.73 12.65
CA ALA A 64 -2.31 8.06 11.38
C ALA A 64 -3.16 8.75 10.29
N THR A 65 -2.45 9.39 9.36
CA THR A 65 -2.94 10.01 8.12
C THR A 65 -3.39 8.98 7.08
N ILE A 66 -2.99 7.71 7.23
CA ILE A 66 -3.35 6.64 6.28
C ILE A 66 -4.83 6.23 6.36
N TRP A 67 -5.52 6.60 7.45
CA TRP A 67 -6.96 6.35 7.60
C TRP A 67 -7.80 7.43 6.93
N GLU A 68 -7.18 8.50 6.41
CA GLU A 68 -7.91 9.50 5.64
C GLU A 68 -8.53 8.89 4.37
N PRO A 69 -9.70 9.41 3.93
CA PRO A 69 -10.41 8.88 2.78
C PRO A 69 -9.52 8.71 1.54
N GLN A 70 -8.65 9.69 1.26
CA GLN A 70 -7.73 9.66 0.11
C GLN A 70 -6.86 8.40 0.00
N HIS A 71 -6.53 7.78 1.13
CA HIS A 71 -5.74 6.55 1.20
C HIS A 71 -6.65 5.32 1.31
N MET A 72 -7.68 5.39 2.14
CA MET A 72 -8.61 4.29 2.38
C MET A 72 -9.40 3.90 1.13
N ASP A 73 -9.75 4.87 0.29
CA ASP A 73 -10.42 4.68 -1.00
C ASP A 73 -9.54 3.92 -2.02
N LYS A 74 -8.25 3.76 -1.73
CA LYS A 74 -7.32 2.94 -2.53
C LYS A 74 -7.01 1.61 -1.84
N ILE A 75 -6.78 1.63 -0.52
CA ILE A 75 -6.41 0.46 0.27
C ILE A 75 -7.55 -0.56 0.31
N ILE A 76 -8.78 -0.15 0.63
CA ILE A 76 -9.89 -1.09 0.80
C ILE A 76 -10.24 -1.79 -0.51
N PRO A 77 -10.43 -1.09 -1.65
CA PRO A 77 -10.69 -1.77 -2.92
C PRO A 77 -9.56 -2.69 -3.36
N SER A 78 -8.29 -2.31 -3.10
CA SER A 78 -7.13 -3.15 -3.41
C SER A 78 -7.15 -4.49 -2.66
N LEU A 79 -7.51 -4.47 -1.37
CA LEU A 79 -7.61 -5.68 -0.57
C LEU A 79 -8.79 -6.55 -1.01
N LEU A 80 -9.97 -5.96 -1.21
CA LEU A 80 -11.17 -6.69 -1.63
C LEU A 80 -10.99 -7.36 -3.00
N PHE A 81 -10.38 -6.66 -3.96
CA PHE A 81 -10.11 -7.21 -5.28
C PHE A 81 -9.23 -8.47 -5.23
N ASN A 82 -8.23 -8.48 -4.35
CA ASN A 82 -7.32 -9.61 -4.22
C ASN A 82 -7.92 -10.78 -3.42
N MET A 83 -8.81 -10.50 -2.47
CA MET A 83 -9.54 -11.54 -1.74
C MET A 83 -10.54 -12.26 -2.65
N GLN A 84 -11.31 -11.53 -3.47
CA GLN A 84 -12.25 -12.13 -4.43
C GLN A 84 -11.53 -12.98 -5.49
N LYS A 85 -10.37 -12.51 -5.97
CA LYS A 85 -9.58 -13.26 -6.96
C LYS A 85 -8.93 -14.52 -6.42
N MET A 86 -8.58 -14.54 -5.13
CA MET A 86 -8.11 -15.77 -4.48
C MET A 86 -9.20 -16.84 -4.48
N GLU A 87 -10.44 -16.47 -4.14
CA GLU A 87 -11.58 -17.40 -4.15
C GLU A 87 -11.91 -17.93 -5.57
N ASP A 88 -11.79 -17.08 -6.60
CA ASP A 88 -11.96 -17.51 -8.00
C ASP A 88 -10.90 -18.53 -8.44
N ASN A 89 -9.67 -18.44 -7.92
CA ASN A 89 -8.53 -19.26 -8.32
C ASN A 89 -8.47 -20.60 -7.57
N GLU A 90 -9.25 -20.73 -6.49
CA GLU A 90 -9.40 -21.96 -5.69
C GLU A 90 -10.61 -22.83 -6.13
N ARG A 91 -11.38 -22.37 -7.12
CA ARG A 91 -12.52 -23.10 -7.73
C ARG A 91 -12.13 -23.72 -9.08
#